data_AF-A0A350ACY0-F1
#
_entry.id   AF-A0A350ACY0-F1
#
_cell.length_a   1.000
_cell.length_b   1.000
_cell.length_c   1.000
_cell.angle_alpha   90.00
_cell.angle_beta   90.00
_cell.angle_gamma   90.00
#
_symmetry.space_group_name_H-M   'P 1'
#
loop_
_entity.id
_entity.type
_entity.pdbx_description
1 polymer ?
#
loop_
_entity_poly.entity_id
_entity_poly.type
_entity_poly.pdbx_seq_one_letter_code
_entity_poly.pdbx_strand_id
1 'polypeptide(L)'
;MSTIEPDHHDGTSDATPGGYDNQRRPGERIFTLVLLGGSLTLLWSAYGISGFEALSAPGSVPMATTAVMVVAALMVLRATWARPLVAGETVARDILPKTVIIFAGLLVAYGLALKPLGFLPTSAAFLIAAIKILSGRGWLWGGT
;
A
#
# COMPACT_ATOMS: atom_id res chain seq x y z
N MET A 1 -7.53 -39.46 17.80
CA MET A 1 -7.47 -38.13 18.45
C MET A 1 -6.11 -37.56 18.11
N SER A 2 -5.98 -36.81 17.02
CA SER A 2 -4.73 -36.21 16.57
C SER A 2 -4.52 -34.88 17.29
N THR A 3 -3.50 -34.83 18.15
CA THR A 3 -3.06 -33.62 18.84
C THR A 3 -2.64 -32.57 17.82
N ILE A 4 -3.24 -31.38 17.89
CA ILE A 4 -2.81 -30.22 17.10
C ILE A 4 -1.60 -29.63 17.82
N GLU A 5 -0.40 -29.95 17.32
CA GLU A 5 0.84 -29.33 17.76
C GLU A 5 0.87 -27.88 17.23
N PRO A 6 1.10 -26.87 18.08
CA PRO A 6 1.31 -25.51 17.61
C PRO A 6 2.64 -25.43 16.88
N ASP A 7 2.55 -25.26 15.56
CA ASP A 7 3.64 -25.21 14.59
C ASP A 7 4.75 -24.25 15.02
N HIS A 8 5.84 -24.80 15.57
CA HIS A 8 7.00 -24.05 16.03
C HIS A 8 7.81 -23.64 14.80
N HIS A 9 7.77 -22.34 14.47
CA HIS A 9 8.52 -21.75 13.37
C HIS A 9 10.02 -21.73 13.67
N ASP A 10 10.69 -22.87 13.49
CA ASP A 10 12.13 -22.92 13.41
C ASP A 10 12.56 -22.19 12.14
N GLY A 11 13.31 -21.11 12.32
CA GLY A 11 13.87 -20.27 11.26
C GLY A 11 14.95 -20.96 10.43
N THR A 12 14.71 -22.19 9.99
CA THR A 12 15.46 -22.81 8.90
C THR A 12 15.14 -22.07 7.62
N SER A 13 16.19 -21.70 6.90
CA SER A 13 16.19 -20.90 5.68
C SER A 13 15.63 -21.67 4.49
N ASP A 14 14.45 -22.27 4.64
CA ASP A 14 13.68 -22.76 3.52
C ASP A 14 13.09 -21.52 2.82
N ALA A 15 13.73 -21.13 1.71
CA ALA A 15 13.25 -20.05 0.84
C ALA A 15 12.01 -20.47 0.03
N THR A 16 11.21 -21.40 0.54
CA THR A 16 9.82 -21.51 0.17
C THR A 16 9.16 -20.20 0.58
N PRO A 17 8.54 -19.46 -0.36
CA PRO A 17 7.91 -18.20 -0.03
C PRO A 17 6.82 -18.47 1.02
N GLY A 18 7.12 -18.18 2.29
CA GLY A 18 6.21 -18.44 3.41
C GLY A 18 4.88 -17.76 3.14
N GLY A 19 3.89 -18.55 2.73
CA GLY A 19 2.60 -18.11 2.26
C GLY A 19 1.69 -19.32 2.05
N TYR A 20 0.41 -19.16 2.34
CA TYR A 20 -0.56 -20.22 2.12
C TYR A 20 -0.82 -20.35 0.61
N ASP A 21 -0.30 -21.40 -0.03
CA ASP A 21 -0.35 -21.59 -1.49
C ASP A 21 -1.77 -21.50 -2.10
N ASN A 22 -2.80 -21.75 -1.29
CA ASN A 22 -4.18 -21.76 -1.72
C ASN A 22 -5.14 -20.91 -0.86
N GLN A 23 -4.62 -19.98 -0.07
CA GLN A 23 -5.45 -19.13 0.77
C GLN A 23 -5.06 -17.66 0.62
N ARG A 24 -6.05 -16.77 0.75
CA ARG A 24 -5.86 -15.32 0.66
C ARG A 24 -5.58 -14.73 2.04
N ARG A 25 -4.55 -13.90 2.14
CA ARG A 25 -4.23 -13.16 3.37
C ARG A 25 -5.27 -12.06 3.66
N PRO A 26 -5.52 -11.75 4.95
CA PRO A 26 -6.48 -10.72 5.33
C PRO A 26 -5.97 -9.33 4.96
N GLY A 27 -6.44 -8.79 3.84
CA GLY A 27 -6.09 -7.44 3.36
C GLY A 27 -5.73 -7.40 1.88
N GLU A 28 -5.37 -8.55 1.31
CA GLU A 28 -5.03 -8.68 -0.11
C GLU A 28 -6.17 -8.22 -1.03
N ARG A 29 -7.44 -8.41 -0.63
CA ARG A 29 -8.61 -7.86 -1.35
C ARG A 29 -8.62 -6.32 -1.38
N ILE A 30 -8.39 -5.68 -0.23
CA ILE A 30 -8.39 -4.22 -0.15
C ILE A 30 -7.18 -3.67 -0.92
N PHE A 31 -6.02 -4.30 -0.77
CA PHE A 31 -4.82 -3.96 -1.52
C PHE A 31 -5.04 -4.04 -3.04
N THR A 32 -5.60 -5.15 -3.54
CA THR A 32 -5.89 -5.32 -4.97
C THR A 32 -6.93 -4.33 -5.50
N LEU A 33 -7.93 -3.97 -4.68
CA LEU A 33 -8.89 -2.90 -5.02
C LEU A 33 -8.21 -1.53 -5.10
N VAL A 34 -7.35 -1.18 -4.14
CA VAL A 34 -6.57 0.07 -4.15
C VAL A 34 -5.62 0.11 -5.35
N LEU A 35 -4.94 -1.00 -5.64
CA LEU A 35 -4.04 -1.14 -6.79
C LEU A 35 -4.78 -0.93 -8.11
N LEU A 36 -5.97 -1.52 -8.26
CA LEU A 36 -6.82 -1.34 -9.44
C LEU A 36 -7.28 0.13 -9.57
N GLY A 37 -7.76 0.73 -8.47
CA GLY A 37 -8.18 2.14 -8.47
C GLY A 37 -7.05 3.11 -8.83
N GLY A 38 -5.85 2.89 -8.28
CA GLY A 38 -4.66 3.65 -8.64
C GLY A 38 -4.28 3.49 -10.12
N SER A 39 -4.31 2.26 -10.63
CA SER A 39 -4.03 1.98 -12.05
C SER A 39 -5.02 2.66 -12.99
N LEU A 40 -6.32 2.65 -12.65
CA LEU A 40 -7.36 3.37 -13.41
C LEU A 40 -7.16 4.89 -13.37
N THR A 41 -6.75 5.43 -12.22
CA THR A 41 -6.47 6.87 -12.07
C THR A 41 -5.29 7.30 -12.96
N LEU A 42 -4.25 6.48 -13.01
CA LEU A 42 -3.11 6.69 -13.89
C LEU A 42 -3.50 6.59 -15.37
N LEU A 43 -4.33 5.61 -15.73
CA LEU A 43 -4.83 5.46 -17.10
C LEU A 43 -5.67 6.68 -17.52
N TRP A 44 -6.56 7.17 -16.65
CA TRP A 44 -7.32 8.39 -16.89
C TRP A 44 -6.41 9.61 -17.09
N SER A 45 -5.39 9.74 -16.23
CA SER A 45 -4.43 10.84 -16.32
C SER A 45 -3.61 10.76 -17.61
N ALA A 46 -3.15 9.57 -18.00
CA ALA A 46 -2.40 9.35 -19.23
C ALA A 46 -3.26 9.59 -20.48
N TYR A 47 -4.54 9.23 -20.44
CA TYR A 47 -5.51 9.53 -21.50
C TYR A 47 -5.67 11.04 -21.72
N GLY A 48 -5.64 11.83 -20.64
CA GLY A 48 -5.68 13.30 -20.73
C GLY A 48 -4.46 13.95 -21.40
N ILE A 49 -3.33 13.24 -21.54
CA ILE A 49 -2.10 13.78 -22.13
C ILE A 49 -2.12 13.71 -23.67
N SER A 50 -2.68 12.64 -24.24
CA SER A 50 -2.58 12.37 -25.68
C SER A 50 -3.85 11.85 -26.34
N GLY A 51 -4.87 11.48 -25.56
CA GLY A 51 -6.10 10.88 -26.06
C GLY A 51 -5.81 9.75 -27.06
N PHE A 52 -6.17 9.97 -28.32
CA PHE A 52 -5.87 9.07 -29.44
C PHE A 52 -5.24 9.81 -30.65
N GLU A 53 -4.62 10.97 -30.44
CA GLU A 53 -4.19 11.84 -31.55
C GLU A 53 -3.05 11.25 -32.40
N ALA A 54 -2.24 10.32 -31.86
CA ALA A 54 -1.32 9.48 -32.65
C ALA A 54 -0.81 8.28 -31.84
N LEU A 55 -0.51 7.15 -32.50
CA LEU A 55 0.19 5.99 -31.90
C LEU A 55 1.63 6.31 -31.46
N SER A 56 2.22 7.38 -32.00
CA SER A 56 3.57 7.87 -31.69
C SER A 56 3.56 9.19 -30.90
N ALA A 57 2.44 9.52 -30.25
CA ALA A 57 2.36 10.70 -29.39
C ALA A 57 3.18 10.49 -28.10
N PRO A 58 3.63 11.58 -27.44
CA PRO A 58 4.40 11.49 -26.20
C PRO A 58 3.70 10.70 -25.08
N GLY A 59 2.36 10.69 -25.04
CA GLY A 59 1.58 9.95 -24.03
C GLY A 59 1.22 8.52 -24.43
N SER A 60 1.56 8.04 -25.63
CA SER A 60 1.25 6.67 -26.06
C SER A 60 1.97 5.62 -25.19
N VAL A 61 3.19 5.91 -24.75
CA VAL A 61 3.96 5.03 -23.85
C VAL A 61 3.35 4.96 -22.44
N PRO A 62 3.07 6.10 -21.75
CA PRO A 62 2.31 6.11 -20.51
C PRO A 62 0.95 5.40 -20.60
N MET A 63 0.21 5.61 -21.69
CA MET A 63 -1.09 4.96 -21.92
C MET A 63 -0.98 3.43 -22.01
N ALA A 64 -0.05 2.92 -22.83
CA ALA A 64 0.17 1.48 -22.95
C ALA A 64 0.57 0.86 -21.60
N THR A 65 1.46 1.52 -20.86
CA THR A 65 1.94 1.04 -19.56
C THR A 65 0.80 0.96 -18.55
N THR A 66 0.01 2.03 -18.43
CA THR A 66 -1.12 2.08 -17.48
C THR A 66 -2.25 1.12 -17.87
N ALA A 67 -2.48 0.88 -19.16
CA ALA A 67 -3.40 -0.15 -19.63
C ALA A 67 -2.95 -1.56 -19.19
N VAL A 68 -1.66 -1.89 -19.35
CA VAL A 68 -1.10 -3.17 -18.88
C VAL A 68 -1.24 -3.30 -17.36
N MET A 69 -1.01 -2.23 -16.60
CA MET A 69 -1.22 -2.22 -15.15
C MET A 69 -2.67 -2.54 -14.77
N VAL A 70 -3.65 -1.94 -15.45
CA VAL A 70 -5.09 -2.22 -15.22
C VAL A 70 -5.40 -3.69 -15.52
N VAL A 71 -4.93 -4.23 -16.65
CA VAL A 71 -5.16 -5.63 -17.01
C VAL A 71 -4.54 -6.58 -15.97
N ALA A 72 -3.30 -6.35 -15.57
CA ALA A 72 -2.64 -7.14 -14.54
C ALA A 72 -3.38 -7.04 -13.20
N ALA A 73 -3.78 -5.84 -12.78
CA ALA A 73 -4.53 -5.64 -11.54
C ALA A 73 -5.89 -6.36 -11.56
N LEU A 74 -6.59 -6.40 -12.71
CA LEU A 74 -7.83 -7.17 -12.87
C LEU A 74 -7.58 -8.68 -12.78
N MET A 75 -6.50 -9.19 -13.39
CA MET A 75 -6.12 -10.60 -13.29
C MET A 75 -5.83 -10.98 -11.84
N VAL A 76 -5.05 -10.17 -11.13
CA VAL A 76 -4.73 -10.38 -9.72
C VAL A 76 -6.01 -10.30 -8.88
N LEU A 77 -6.85 -9.26 -9.05
CA LEU A 77 -8.10 -9.13 -8.31
C LEU A 77 -9.01 -10.35 -8.50
N ARG A 78 -9.14 -10.86 -9.72
CA ARG A 78 -9.93 -12.05 -10.03
C ARG A 78 -9.36 -13.30 -9.34
N ALA A 79 -8.04 -13.50 -9.40
CA ALA A 79 -7.38 -14.61 -8.73
C ALA A 79 -7.52 -14.52 -7.20
N THR A 80 -7.31 -13.33 -6.64
CA THR A 80 -7.47 -13.03 -5.21
C THR A 80 -8.91 -13.23 -4.77
N TRP A 81 -9.92 -12.90 -5.59
CA TRP A 81 -11.34 -13.09 -5.23
C TRP A 81 -11.74 -14.57 -5.14
N ALA A 82 -11.16 -15.42 -5.98
CA ALA A 82 -11.43 -16.85 -6.05
C ALA A 82 -10.83 -17.66 -4.88
N ARG A 83 -9.91 -17.09 -4.11
CA ARG A 83 -9.22 -17.78 -3.00
C ARG A 83 -9.99 -17.67 -1.67
N PRO A 84 -10.09 -18.79 -0.89
CA PRO A 84 -10.66 -18.78 0.45
C PRO A 84 -9.79 -17.97 1.42
N LEU A 85 -10.41 -17.35 2.43
CA LEU A 85 -9.71 -16.52 3.41
C LEU A 85 -9.02 -17.40 4.45
N VAL A 86 -7.77 -17.10 4.80
CA VAL A 86 -7.10 -17.74 5.95
C VAL A 86 -7.86 -17.37 7.22
N ALA A 87 -8.35 -18.36 7.96
CA ALA A 87 -9.00 -18.15 9.25
C ALA A 87 -7.93 -17.99 10.34
N GLY A 88 -7.70 -16.76 10.83
CA GLY A 88 -6.87 -16.52 12.02
C GLY A 88 -6.08 -15.21 12.06
N GLU A 89 -5.76 -14.62 10.91
CA GLU A 89 -5.01 -13.36 10.84
C GLU A 89 -5.95 -12.16 10.64
N THR A 90 -5.63 -11.01 11.24
CA THR A 90 -6.49 -9.82 11.16
C THR A 90 -5.77 -8.68 10.43
N VAL A 91 -6.40 -8.12 9.39
CA VAL A 91 -5.88 -7.04 8.51
C VAL A 91 -5.17 -5.91 9.29
N ALA A 92 -5.77 -5.53 10.43
CA ALA A 92 -5.36 -4.39 11.24
C ALA A 92 -4.13 -4.64 12.12
N ARG A 93 -3.72 -5.91 12.32
CA ARG A 93 -2.56 -6.27 13.15
C ARG A 93 -1.36 -6.68 12.31
N ASP A 94 -1.60 -7.40 11.20
CA ASP A 94 -0.51 -8.09 10.49
C ASP A 94 -0.16 -7.48 9.12
N ILE A 95 -1.04 -6.68 8.49
CA ILE A 95 -0.78 -6.14 7.13
C ILE A 95 -0.61 -4.62 7.11
N LEU A 96 -1.38 -3.88 7.91
CA LEU A 96 -1.32 -2.41 7.92
C LEU A 96 -1.07 -1.87 9.33
N PRO A 97 0.20 -1.81 9.79
CA PRO A 97 0.54 -1.26 11.09
C PRO A 97 -0.06 0.15 11.23
N LYS A 98 -0.64 0.47 12.39
CA LYS A 98 -1.24 1.79 12.67
C LYS A 98 -0.33 2.95 12.28
N THR A 99 0.98 2.78 12.45
CA THR A 99 2.02 3.74 12.02
C THR A 99 1.94 4.08 10.54
N VAL A 100 1.74 3.10 9.65
CA VAL A 100 1.63 3.32 8.19
C VAL A 100 0.41 4.18 7.86
N ILE A 101 -0.73 3.92 8.51
CA ILE A 101 -1.97 4.71 8.32
C ILE A 101 -1.76 6.15 8.77
N ILE A 102 -1.11 6.36 9.92
CA ILE A 102 -0.81 7.69 10.45
C ILE A 102 0.09 8.46 9.47
N PHE A 103 1.15 7.83 8.96
CA PHE A 103 2.07 8.46 8.02
C PHE A 103 1.43 8.73 6.66
N ALA A 104 0.59 7.84 6.16
CA ALA A 104 -0.19 8.09 4.94
C ALA A 104 -1.11 9.32 5.11
N GLY A 105 -1.79 9.43 6.24
CA GLY A 105 -2.58 10.62 6.58
C GLY A 105 -1.73 11.89 6.67
N LEU A 106 -0.54 11.79 7.27
CA LEU A 106 0.40 12.91 7.38
C LEU A 106 0.90 13.39 6.00
N LEU A 107 1.13 12.48 5.06
CA LEU A 107 1.51 12.81 3.67
C LEU A 107 0.39 13.50 2.91
N VAL A 108 -0.87 13.06 3.08
CA VAL A 108 -2.03 13.74 2.49
C VAL A 108 -2.18 15.15 3.06
N ALA A 109 -2.06 15.30 4.38
CA ALA A 109 -2.10 16.60 5.06
C ALA A 109 -0.98 17.53 4.58
N TYR A 110 0.24 17.01 4.41
CA TYR A 110 1.37 17.73 3.83
C TYR A 110 1.04 18.27 2.43
N GLY A 111 0.53 17.40 1.53
CA GLY A 111 0.15 17.80 0.17
C GLY A 111 -0.90 18.90 0.13
N LEU A 112 -1.89 18.85 1.03
CA LEU A 112 -2.92 19.87 1.15
C LEU A 112 -2.39 21.19 1.73
N ALA A 113 -1.47 21.12 2.70
CA ALA A 113 -0.87 22.28 3.34
C ALA A 113 0.13 23.03 2.45
N LEU A 114 0.70 22.37 1.43
CA LEU A 114 1.62 23.00 0.48
C LEU A 114 1.01 24.21 -0.24
N LYS A 115 -0.29 24.14 -0.60
CA LYS A 115 -0.97 25.20 -1.35
C LYS A 115 -1.10 26.52 -0.54
N PRO A 116 -1.57 26.51 0.72
CA PRO A 116 -1.69 27.74 1.52
C PRO A 116 -0.39 28.17 2.22
N LEU A 117 0.44 27.25 2.71
CA LEU A 117 1.60 27.58 3.55
C LEU A 117 2.93 27.63 2.77
N GLY A 118 3.01 27.00 1.60
CA GLY A 118 4.26 26.86 0.85
C GLY A 118 5.19 25.78 1.43
N PHE A 119 6.31 25.53 0.75
CA PHE A 119 7.16 24.36 1.02
C PHE A 119 7.83 24.36 2.41
N LEU A 120 8.50 25.47 2.77
CA LEU A 120 9.33 25.57 3.97
C LEU A 120 8.56 25.30 5.27
N PRO A 121 7.48 26.06 5.59
CA PRO A 121 6.74 25.84 6.84
C PRO A 121 6.02 24.50 6.87
N THR A 122 5.50 24.04 5.72
CA THR A 122 4.80 22.76 5.61
C THR A 122 5.75 21.58 5.85
N SER A 123 6.96 21.64 5.29
CA SER A 123 7.99 20.61 5.48
C SER A 123 8.54 20.60 6.89
N ALA A 124 8.76 21.77 7.50
CA ALA A 124 9.15 21.86 8.90
C ALA A 124 8.11 21.21 9.82
N ALA A 125 6.83 21.55 9.66
CA ALA A 125 5.74 20.96 10.46
C ALA A 125 5.63 19.45 10.25
N PHE A 126 5.71 18.98 9.00
CA PHE A 126 5.66 17.56 8.66
C PHE A 126 6.81 16.79 9.30
N LEU A 127 8.06 17.27 9.16
CA LEU A 127 9.23 16.62 9.74
C LEU A 127 9.15 16.57 11.27
N ILE A 128 8.75 17.67 11.92
CA ILE A 128 8.59 17.72 13.38
C ILE A 128 7.55 16.67 13.83
N ALA A 129 6.40 16.62 13.16
CA ALA A 129 5.35 15.65 13.47
C ALA A 129 5.83 14.21 13.22
N ALA A 130 6.46 13.95 12.07
CA ALA A 130 6.99 12.64 11.70
C ALA A 130 8.02 12.13 12.70
N ILE A 131 9.03 12.95 13.04
CA ILE A 131 10.07 12.60 14.01
C ILE A 131 9.45 12.33 15.38
N LYS A 132 8.52 13.17 15.84
CA LYS A 132 7.85 12.98 17.12
C LYS A 132 7.11 11.64 17.17
N ILE A 133 6.31 11.34 16.14
CA ILE A 133 5.53 10.10 16.04
C ILE A 133 6.45 8.88 15.97
N LEU A 134 7.53 8.94 15.19
CA LEU A 134 8.43 7.81 14.96
C LEU A 134 9.42 7.57 16.10
N SER A 135 9.79 8.62 16.84
CA SER A 135 10.75 8.51 17.95
C SER A 135 10.27 7.60 19.09
N GLY A 136 8.97 7.28 19.15
CA GLY A 136 8.36 6.50 20.24
C GLY A 136 8.52 7.14 21.63
N ARG A 137 9.04 8.37 21.68
CA ARG A 137 9.54 9.05 22.86
C ARG A 137 8.44 9.99 23.38
N GLY A 138 7.77 9.61 24.46
CA GLY A 138 6.88 10.52 25.18
C GLY A 138 7.64 11.79 25.61
N TRP A 139 6.94 12.92 25.68
CA TRP A 139 7.47 14.22 26.15
C TRP A 139 8.12 14.20 27.56
N LEU A 140 8.07 13.06 28.26
CA LEU A 140 8.50 12.85 29.63
C LEU A 140 9.83 12.11 29.80
N TRP A 141 10.59 11.80 28.74
CA TRP A 141 11.96 11.28 28.93
C TRP A 141 12.98 12.43 29.10
N GLY A 142 12.73 13.24 30.12
CA GLY A 142 13.57 14.34 30.60
C GLY A 142 13.38 14.57 32.10
N GLY A 143 13.05 13.51 32.85
CA GLY A 143 12.76 13.59 34.28
C GLY A 143 12.67 12.22 34.95
N THR A 144 13.76 11.47 34.92
CA THR A 144 14.25 10.59 36.01
C THR A 144 15.72 10.32 35.76
#